data_AF-A0A067S5H0-F1
#
_entry.id   AF-A0A067S5H0-F1
#
_cell.length_a   1.000
_cell.length_b   1.000
_cell.length_c   1.000
_cell.angle_alpha   90.00
_cell.angle_beta   90.00
_cell.angle_gamma   90.00
#
_symmetry.space_group_name_H-M   'P 1'
#
loop_
_entity.id
_entity.type
_entity.pdbx_description
1 polymer ?
#
loop_
_entity_poly.entity_id
_entity_poly.type
_entity_poly.pdbx_seq_one_letter_code
_entity_poly.pdbx_strand_id
1 'polypeptide(L)'
;LRMDVDTAIKHYDDLAKQVFSDRKRWGDGKFKAETLEKVIKSVVETVTGDPEAPLLQGDQAGVCRTFVCAKNAHHMDIPVLFRTYKSHKVHSNCKIWEAARATSAAPTFFKRIEIGRNQPFIDGGLGRNNPSQVV
;
A
#
# COMPACT_ATOMS: atom_id res chain seq x y z
N LEU A 1 0.99 -11.51 -2.37
CA LEU A 1 -0.39 -12.04 -2.41
C LEU A 1 -0.52 -13.19 -3.40
N ARG A 2 0.00 -13.10 -4.65
CA ARG A 2 0.04 -14.25 -5.58
C ARG A 2 -1.36 -14.85 -5.84
N MET A 3 -2.38 -13.99 -5.80
CA MET A 3 -3.75 -14.36 -6.17
C MET A 3 -3.83 -14.46 -7.70
N ASP A 4 -4.70 -15.34 -8.18
CA ASP A 4 -5.10 -15.31 -9.59
C ASP A 4 -5.95 -14.05 -9.88
N VAL A 5 -6.16 -13.79 -11.17
CA VAL A 5 -6.81 -12.56 -11.65
C VAL A 5 -8.27 -12.48 -11.18
N ASP A 6 -9.02 -13.58 -11.25
CA ASP A 6 -10.44 -13.60 -10.90
C ASP A 6 -10.64 -13.36 -9.40
N THR A 7 -9.80 -13.99 -8.57
CA THR A 7 -9.75 -13.74 -7.13
C THR A 7 -9.41 -12.27 -6.82
N ALA A 8 -8.44 -11.69 -7.55
CA ALA A 8 -8.08 -10.29 -7.38
C ALA A 8 -9.22 -9.32 -7.75
N ILE A 9 -9.94 -9.58 -8.85
CA ILE A 9 -11.11 -8.79 -9.28
C ILE A 9 -12.21 -8.86 -8.22
N LYS A 10 -12.50 -10.06 -7.70
CA LYS A 10 -13.51 -10.23 -6.65
C LYS A 10 -13.18 -9.44 -5.39
N HIS A 11 -11.93 -9.54 -4.91
CA HIS A 11 -11.49 -8.75 -3.76
C HIS A 11 -11.54 -7.24 -4.03
N TYR A 12 -11.24 -6.80 -5.25
CA TYR A 12 -11.35 -5.40 -5.64
C TYR A 12 -12.79 -4.90 -5.58
N ASP A 13 -13.76 -5.64 -6.11
CA ASP A 13 -15.17 -5.26 -6.09
C ASP A 13 -15.70 -5.11 -4.66
N ASP A 14 -15.36 -6.06 -3.79
CA ASP A 14 -15.75 -6.03 -2.37
C ASP A 14 -15.07 -4.87 -1.63
N LEU A 15 -13.80 -4.60 -1.95
CA LEU A 15 -13.06 -3.47 -1.41
C LEU A 15 -13.68 -2.15 -1.85
N ALA A 16 -13.95 -1.98 -3.13
CA ALA A 16 -14.46 -0.73 -3.68
C ALA A 16 -15.81 -0.37 -3.05
N LYS A 17 -16.71 -1.36 -2.90
CA LYS A 17 -17.99 -1.19 -2.23
C LYS A 17 -17.83 -0.75 -0.78
N GLN A 18 -16.93 -1.37 -0.01
CA GLN A 18 -16.77 -1.05 1.41
C GLN A 18 -16.05 0.28 1.65
N VAL A 19 -15.01 0.56 0.87
CA VAL A 19 -14.13 1.71 1.09
C VAL A 19 -14.76 3.01 0.59
N PHE A 20 -15.46 2.96 -0.54
CA PHE A 20 -15.96 4.17 -1.22
C PHE A 20 -17.46 4.44 -1.03
N SER A 21 -18.18 3.60 -0.26
CA SER A 21 -19.61 3.81 0.02
C SER A 21 -19.89 4.91 1.03
N ASP A 22 -18.96 5.19 1.95
CA ASP A 22 -19.17 6.14 3.05
C ASP A 22 -18.19 7.31 2.96
N ARG A 23 -18.71 8.44 2.44
CA ARG A 23 -17.95 9.68 2.35
C ARG A 23 -17.99 10.42 3.69
N LYS A 24 -16.81 10.79 4.18
CA LYS A 24 -16.68 11.62 5.38
C LYS A 24 -17.32 13.00 5.16
N ARG A 25 -18.06 13.48 6.17
CA ARG A 25 -18.59 14.85 6.19
C ARG A 25 -17.56 15.87 6.70
N TRP A 26 -16.65 15.45 7.58
CA TRP A 26 -15.66 16.29 8.25
C TRP A 26 -14.32 15.55 8.43
N GLY A 27 -13.23 16.30 8.56
CA GLY A 27 -11.88 15.79 8.79
C GLY A 27 -11.07 15.52 7.51
N ASP A 28 -9.82 15.10 7.67
CA ASP A 28 -8.89 14.87 6.56
C ASP A 28 -9.27 13.63 5.71
N GLY A 29 -9.20 13.78 4.40
CA GLY A 29 -9.60 12.76 3.41
C GLY A 29 -11.12 12.61 3.23
N LYS A 30 -11.53 12.39 1.98
CA LYS A 30 -12.90 12.10 1.56
C LYS A 30 -13.43 10.77 2.10
N PHE A 31 -12.56 9.78 2.29
CA PHE A 31 -12.91 8.42 2.71
C PHE A 31 -12.14 8.00 3.96
N LYS A 32 -12.68 7.00 4.69
CA LYS A 32 -12.07 6.49 5.93
C LYS A 32 -10.87 5.61 5.60
N ALA A 33 -9.68 6.06 5.99
CA ALA A 33 -8.45 5.29 5.86
C ALA A 33 -8.47 4.00 6.69
N GLU A 34 -9.19 4.01 7.81
CA GLU A 34 -9.37 2.87 8.71
C GLU A 34 -10.16 1.76 8.01
N THR A 35 -11.15 2.13 7.19
CA THR A 35 -11.90 1.16 6.37
C THR A 35 -11.00 0.55 5.31
N LEU A 36 -10.21 1.37 4.60
CA LEU A 36 -9.24 0.88 3.62
C LEU A 36 -8.20 -0.05 4.26
N GLU A 37 -7.67 0.31 5.44
CA GLU A 37 -6.75 -0.53 6.20
C GLU A 37 -7.38 -1.87 6.56
N LYS A 38 -8.58 -1.86 7.16
CA LYS A 38 -9.29 -3.07 7.56
C LYS A 38 -9.50 -4.02 6.39
N VAL A 39 -9.95 -3.50 5.23
CA VAL A 39 -10.20 -4.33 4.06
C VAL A 39 -8.89 -4.89 3.49
N ILE A 40 -7.83 -4.09 3.39
CA ILE A 40 -6.52 -4.57 2.94
C ILE A 40 -6.01 -5.68 3.87
N LYS A 41 -6.08 -5.48 5.20
CA LYS A 41 -5.68 -6.51 6.18
C LYS A 41 -6.46 -7.81 6.02
N SER A 42 -7.76 -7.72 5.78
CA SER A 42 -8.61 -8.90 5.53
C SER A 42 -8.18 -9.68 4.27
N VAL A 43 -7.81 -8.98 3.18
CA VAL A 43 -7.27 -9.63 1.97
C VAL A 43 -5.91 -10.27 2.27
N VAL A 44 -5.03 -9.58 3.00
CA VAL A 44 -3.73 -10.13 3.40
C VAL A 44 -3.92 -11.40 4.22
N GLU A 45 -4.72 -11.35 5.29
CA GLU A 45 -5.04 -12.50 6.15
C GLU A 45 -5.61 -13.68 5.37
N THR A 46 -6.56 -13.44 4.46
CA THR A 46 -7.16 -14.49 3.61
C THR A 46 -6.12 -15.25 2.81
N VAL A 47 -5.04 -14.58 2.41
CA VAL A 47 -4.02 -15.12 1.51
C VAL A 47 -2.80 -15.67 2.26
N THR A 48 -2.41 -15.03 3.36
CA THR A 48 -1.18 -15.35 4.10
C THR A 48 -1.43 -16.07 5.42
N GLY A 49 -2.66 -16.04 5.94
CA GLY A 49 -2.99 -16.46 7.31
C GLY A 49 -2.55 -15.46 8.39
N ASP A 50 -1.99 -14.30 8.01
CA ASP A 50 -1.50 -13.28 8.94
C ASP A 50 -1.78 -11.86 8.38
N PRO A 51 -2.72 -11.09 8.97
CA PRO A 51 -3.04 -9.73 8.52
C PRO A 51 -1.84 -8.77 8.63
N GLU A 52 -0.86 -9.08 9.46
CA GLU A 52 0.33 -8.27 9.71
C GLU A 52 1.58 -8.82 8.99
N ALA A 53 1.38 -9.70 8.00
CA ALA A 53 2.46 -10.36 7.28
C ALA A 53 3.51 -9.36 6.73
N PRO A 54 4.82 -9.66 6.90
CA PRO A 54 5.89 -8.78 6.45
C PRO A 54 5.90 -8.67 4.91
N LEU A 55 6.21 -7.48 4.41
CA LEU A 55 6.38 -7.25 2.97
C LEU A 55 7.63 -7.96 2.43
N LEU A 56 8.73 -7.88 3.17
CA LEU A 56 10.00 -8.48 2.78
C LEU A 56 9.91 -10.00 2.92
N GLN A 57 9.93 -10.70 1.80
CA GLN A 57 9.90 -12.16 1.74
C GLN A 57 11.29 -12.77 1.46
N GLY A 58 12.29 -11.92 1.20
CA GLY A 58 13.65 -12.32 0.82
C GLY A 58 13.76 -12.68 -0.66
N ASP A 59 14.96 -13.07 -1.09
CA ASP A 59 15.24 -13.48 -2.48
C ASP A 59 14.97 -14.97 -2.67
N GLN A 60 13.71 -15.37 -2.54
CA GLN A 60 13.29 -16.76 -2.78
C GLN A 60 13.24 -17.06 -4.29
N ALA A 61 13.94 -18.10 -4.72
CA ALA A 61 13.91 -18.54 -6.12
C ALA A 61 12.47 -18.88 -6.55
N GLY A 62 12.08 -18.44 -7.75
CA GLY A 62 10.72 -18.64 -8.28
C GLY A 62 9.66 -17.66 -7.78
N VAL A 63 10.01 -16.71 -6.90
CA VAL A 63 9.09 -15.66 -6.44
C VAL A 63 9.34 -14.36 -7.21
N CYS A 64 8.27 -13.80 -7.80
CA CYS A 64 8.35 -12.53 -8.51
C CYS A 64 8.74 -11.37 -7.57
N ARG A 65 9.82 -10.66 -7.93
CA ARG A 65 10.23 -9.42 -7.26
C ARG A 65 9.18 -8.34 -7.53
N THR A 66 8.57 -7.84 -6.48
CA THR A 66 7.50 -6.85 -6.56
C THR A 66 7.86 -5.63 -5.74
N PHE A 67 7.41 -4.46 -6.20
CA PHE A 67 7.45 -3.24 -5.42
C PHE A 67 6.19 -2.41 -5.62
N VAL A 68 5.90 -1.53 -4.67
CA VAL A 68 4.89 -0.47 -4.80
C VAL A 68 5.51 0.88 -4.49
N CYS A 69 4.97 1.94 -5.10
CA CYS A 69 5.49 3.30 -5.00
C CYS A 69 4.70 4.11 -3.98
N ALA A 70 5.41 4.91 -3.19
CA ALA A 70 4.82 5.96 -2.37
C ALA A 70 5.74 7.19 -2.40
N LYS A 71 5.29 8.29 -1.79
CA LYS A 71 6.13 9.46 -1.52
C LYS A 71 6.16 9.75 -0.04
N ASN A 72 7.33 10.14 0.46
CA ASN A 72 7.43 10.68 1.80
C ASN A 72 6.90 12.13 1.77
N ALA A 73 5.94 12.48 2.62
CA ALA A 73 5.31 13.79 2.61
C ALA A 73 6.28 14.94 2.94
N HIS A 74 7.43 14.64 3.55
CA HIS A 74 8.51 15.61 3.77
C HIS A 74 9.48 15.72 2.59
N HIS A 75 9.57 14.69 1.74
CA HIS A 75 10.53 14.62 0.62
C HIS A 75 9.84 14.11 -0.65
N MET A 76 9.09 14.99 -1.28
CA MET A 76 8.18 14.67 -2.39
C MET A 76 8.88 14.42 -3.74
N ASP A 77 10.15 14.82 -3.88
CA ASP A 77 10.89 14.68 -5.14
C ASP A 77 11.42 13.26 -5.37
N ILE A 78 11.59 12.49 -4.29
CA ILE A 78 12.19 11.16 -4.32
C ILE A 78 11.11 10.11 -4.08
N PRO A 79 10.84 9.22 -5.05
CA PRO A 79 9.92 8.12 -4.83
C PRO A 79 10.49 7.12 -3.81
N VAL A 80 9.60 6.60 -2.98
CA VAL A 80 9.87 5.54 -2.02
C VAL A 80 9.31 4.24 -2.58
N LEU A 81 10.14 3.21 -2.58
CA LEU A 81 9.80 1.91 -3.16
C LEU A 81 9.76 0.86 -2.06
N PHE A 82 8.56 0.44 -1.69
CA PHE A 82 8.35 -0.67 -0.76
C PHE A 82 8.48 -1.98 -1.55
N ARG A 83 9.44 -2.84 -1.19
CA ARG A 83 9.87 -4.00 -1.99
C ARG A 83 9.70 -5.31 -1.26
N THR A 84 9.44 -6.38 -2.02
CA THR A 84 9.43 -7.76 -1.49
C THR A 84 10.83 -8.39 -1.40
N TYR A 85 11.85 -7.74 -1.95
CA TYR A 85 13.23 -8.20 -2.05
C TYR A 85 14.21 -7.20 -1.42
N LYS A 86 15.42 -7.66 -1.11
CA LYS A 86 16.45 -6.83 -0.46
C LYS A 86 16.94 -5.73 -1.41
N SER A 87 17.19 -4.55 -0.85
CA SER A 87 17.79 -3.40 -1.54
C SER A 87 18.69 -2.64 -0.58
N HIS A 88 19.67 -1.89 -1.10
CA HIS A 88 20.53 -1.03 -0.29
C HIS A 88 19.75 0.04 0.49
N LYS A 89 18.57 0.44 0.00
CA LYS A 89 17.64 1.30 0.72
C LYS A 89 16.67 0.43 1.52
N VAL A 90 17.00 0.20 2.79
CA VAL A 90 16.18 -0.62 3.70
C VAL A 90 14.98 0.20 4.18
N HIS A 91 13.78 -0.19 3.77
CA HIS A 91 12.55 0.27 4.40
C HIS A 91 12.24 -0.68 5.56
N SER A 92 12.48 -0.21 6.78
CA SER A 92 12.34 -0.96 8.03
C SER A 92 10.99 -1.67 8.12
N ASN A 93 11.00 -2.99 8.36
CA ASN A 93 9.89 -3.83 8.83
C ASN A 93 8.48 -3.45 8.33
N CYS A 94 8.34 -3.11 7.06
CA CYS A 94 7.06 -2.74 6.48
C CYS A 94 6.21 -4.00 6.25
N LYS A 95 4.93 -3.92 6.58
CA LYS A 95 3.94 -4.97 6.35
C LYS A 95 3.26 -4.77 5.00
N ILE A 96 2.69 -5.85 4.46
CA ILE A 96 2.00 -5.78 3.15
C ILE A 96 0.89 -4.72 3.18
N TRP A 97 0.11 -4.66 4.26
CA TRP A 97 -1.01 -3.72 4.37
C TRP A 97 -0.55 -2.26 4.46
N GLU A 98 0.58 -1.98 5.11
CA GLU A 98 1.14 -0.65 5.24
C GLU A 98 1.60 -0.12 3.88
N ALA A 99 2.30 -0.95 3.11
CA ALA A 99 2.76 -0.61 1.77
C ALA A 99 1.57 -0.35 0.82
N ALA A 100 0.52 -1.19 0.89
CA ALA A 100 -0.70 -1.02 0.12
C ALA A 100 -1.48 0.25 0.52
N ARG A 101 -1.56 0.58 1.81
CA ARG A 101 -2.13 1.85 2.30
C ARG A 101 -1.34 3.05 1.82
N ALA A 102 0.00 2.99 1.88
CA ALA A 102 0.87 4.09 1.46
C ALA A 102 0.73 4.42 -0.02
N THR A 103 0.77 3.40 -0.90
CA THR A 103 0.62 3.61 -2.35
C THR A 103 -0.76 4.12 -2.74
N SER A 104 -1.79 3.91 -1.91
CA SER A 104 -3.19 4.30 -2.19
C SER A 104 -3.62 5.56 -1.43
N ALA A 105 -2.74 6.18 -0.65
CA ALA A 105 -3.07 7.33 0.20
C ALA A 105 -3.09 8.64 -0.63
N ALA A 106 -3.98 8.69 -1.62
CA ALA A 106 -4.09 9.82 -2.54
C ALA A 106 -4.56 11.07 -1.77
N PRO A 107 -3.89 12.22 -1.92
CA PRO A 107 -4.32 13.46 -1.30
C PRO A 107 -5.77 13.77 -1.66
N THR A 108 -6.49 14.40 -0.74
CA THR A 108 -7.94 14.65 -0.79
C THR A 108 -8.82 13.40 -0.61
N PHE A 109 -8.37 12.20 -0.99
CA PHE A 109 -9.15 10.97 -0.83
C PHE A 109 -8.94 10.31 0.52
N PHE A 110 -7.67 10.12 0.91
CA PHE A 110 -7.32 9.45 2.16
C PHE A 110 -6.28 10.26 2.92
N LYS A 111 -6.38 10.21 4.25
CA LYS A 111 -5.30 10.70 5.12
C LYS A 111 -4.01 9.90 4.87
N ARG A 112 -2.88 10.58 5.01
CA ARG A 112 -1.53 9.98 4.96
C ARG A 112 -1.38 8.86 5.99
N ILE A 113 -0.46 7.93 5.75
CA ILE A 113 -0.08 6.88 6.70
C ILE A 113 1.30 7.18 7.28
N GLU A 114 1.53 6.80 8.53
CA GLU A 114 2.85 6.87 9.16
C GLU A 114 3.42 5.46 9.28
N ILE A 115 4.64 5.24 8.78
CA ILE A 115 5.30 3.92 8.79
C ILE A 115 6.69 4.05 9.41
N GLY A 116 7.08 3.06 10.21
CA GLY A 116 8.39 3.02 10.87
C GLY A 116 8.54 4.10 11.93
N ARG A 117 9.59 4.94 11.82
CA ARG A 117 9.86 6.05 12.75
C ARG A 117 8.98 7.28 12.45
N ASN A 118 7.66 7.09 12.40
CA ASN A 118 6.66 8.13 12.08
C ASN A 118 6.92 8.88 10.77
N GLN A 119 7.44 8.18 9.75
CA GLN A 119 7.62 8.80 8.45
C GLN A 119 6.27 8.87 7.73
N PRO A 120 5.81 10.06 7.31
CA PRO A 120 4.53 10.20 6.64
C PRO A 120 4.64 9.81 5.16
N PHE A 121 3.73 8.95 4.69
CA PHE A 121 3.65 8.51 3.31
C PHE A 121 2.29 8.83 2.68
N ILE A 122 2.36 9.20 1.41
CA ILE A 122 1.22 9.45 0.52
C ILE A 122 1.41 8.73 -0.82
N ASP A 123 0.35 8.73 -1.63
CA ASP A 123 0.26 8.04 -2.91
C ASP A 123 1.45 8.33 -3.85
N GLY A 124 1.95 7.26 -4.48
CA GLY A 124 3.08 7.31 -5.40
C GLY A 124 2.77 7.98 -6.74
N GLY A 125 1.49 8.13 -7.08
CA GLY A 125 0.98 8.72 -8.32
C GLY A 125 1.13 10.24 -8.41
N LEU A 126 1.50 10.92 -7.32
CA LEU A 126 1.75 12.36 -7.34
C LEU A 126 3.01 12.70 -8.15
N GLY A 127 2.86 13.30 -9.32
CA GLY A 127 3.96 13.82 -10.15
C GLY A 127 4.64 12.81 -11.08
N ARG A 128 4.75 11.52 -10.70
CA ARG A 128 5.25 10.44 -11.58
C ARG A 128 4.48 9.14 -11.32
N ASN A 129 3.32 8.98 -11.97
CA ASN A 129 2.43 7.83 -11.77
C ASN A 129 2.80 6.59 -12.62
N ASN A 130 3.91 6.62 -13.36
CA ASN A 130 4.36 5.45 -14.11
C ASN A 130 5.56 4.78 -13.42
N PRO A 131 5.34 3.68 -12.65
CA PRO A 131 6.41 2.98 -11.96
C PRO A 131 7.45 2.35 -12.91
N SER A 132 7.15 2.19 -14.21
CA SER A 132 8.11 1.69 -15.19
C SER A 132 9.27 2.65 -15.48
N GLN A 133 9.17 3.91 -15.03
CA GLN A 133 10.21 4.94 -15.18
C GLN A 133 11.00 5.19 -13.89
N VAL A 134 10.75 4.41 -12.84
CA VAL A 134 11.32 4.61 -11.50
C VAL A 134 12.45 3.62 -11.19
N VAL A 135 12.52 2.53 -11.94
CA VAL A 135 13.51 1.45 -11.82
C VAL A 135 14.51 1.44 -12.95
#